data_AF-S8C759-F1
#
_entry.id   AF-S8C759-F1
#
_cell.length_a   1.000
_cell.length_b   1.000
_cell.length_c   1.000
_cell.angle_alpha   90.00
_cell.angle_beta   90.00
_cell.angle_gamma   90.00
#
_symmetry.space_group_name_H-M   'P 1'
#
loop_
_entity.id
_entity.type
_entity.pdbx_description
1 polymer ?
#
loop_
_entity_poly.entity_id
_entity_poly.type
_entity_poly.pdbx_seq_one_letter_code
_entity_poly.pdbx_strand_id
1 'polypeptide(L)'
;MSSKLFSSSSQVYAVEDQELGRYTDSNEGFTLLVPSSWIKVDKAGATVLFEDPIQKSNNLGVVVSPTRISDLAEFGTLQFVADKLIQAERRK
;
A
#
# COMPACT_ATOMS: atom_id res chain seq x y z
N MET A 1 5.18 41.98 22.72
CA MET A 1 4.42 40.76 22.39
C MET A 1 4.71 40.43 20.93
N SER A 2 5.57 39.44 20.68
CA SER A 2 6.05 39.11 19.33
C SER A 2 5.18 37.97 18.77
N SER A 3 4.37 38.26 17.76
CA SER A 3 3.50 37.29 17.09
C SER A 3 4.34 36.38 16.20
N LYS A 4 4.35 35.07 16.52
CA LYS A 4 4.92 34.04 15.64
C LYS A 4 3.97 33.84 14.46
N LEU A 5 4.41 34.20 13.27
CA LEU A 5 3.76 33.83 12.01
C LEU A 5 4.01 32.33 11.79
N PHE A 6 2.98 31.51 11.97
CA PHE A 6 2.99 30.13 11.50
C PHE A 6 2.81 30.14 9.98
N SER A 7 3.92 29.95 9.26
CA SER A 7 3.86 29.68 7.82
C SER A 7 3.33 28.26 7.63
N SER A 8 2.06 28.15 7.23
CA SER A 8 1.49 26.89 6.76
C SER A 8 2.05 26.64 5.35
N SER A 9 3.13 25.87 5.26
CA SER A 9 3.61 25.35 3.98
C SER A 9 2.60 24.29 3.53
N SER A 10 1.65 24.69 2.68
CA SER A 10 0.86 23.73 1.92
C SER A 10 1.80 23.10 0.90
N GLN A 11 2.34 21.93 1.24
CA GLN A 11 3.13 21.15 0.29
C GLN A 11 2.17 20.69 -0.81
N VAL A 12 2.14 21.41 -1.92
CA VAL A 12 1.47 20.98 -3.13
C VAL A 12 2.31 19.82 -3.64
N TYR A 13 1.87 18.58 -3.42
CA TYR A 13 2.46 17.44 -4.12
C TYR A 13 2.12 17.64 -5.59
N ALA A 14 3.11 18.09 -6.37
CA ALA A 14 2.99 18.09 -7.81
C ALA A 14 2.67 16.64 -8.21
N VAL A 15 1.53 16.44 -8.86
CA VAL A 15 1.27 15.22 -9.62
C VAL A 15 2.16 15.35 -10.85
N GLU A 16 3.46 15.14 -10.68
CA GLU A 16 4.28 14.76 -11.82
C GLU A 16 3.67 13.47 -12.36
N ASP A 17 3.48 13.37 -13.68
CA ASP A 17 3.11 12.12 -14.35
C ASP A 17 4.17 11.07 -13.99
N GLN A 18 3.97 10.39 -12.86
CA GLN A 18 4.90 9.38 -12.40
C GLN A 18 4.78 8.21 -13.36
N GLU A 19 5.84 7.98 -14.14
CA GLU A 19 5.92 6.82 -15.01
C GLU A 19 5.64 5.55 -14.19
N LEU A 20 4.70 4.74 -14.68
CA LEU A 20 4.34 3.48 -14.04
C LEU A 20 5.12 2.33 -14.66
N GLY A 21 5.81 1.57 -13.83
CA GLY A 21 6.51 0.34 -14.17
C GLY A 21 5.65 -0.89 -13.89
N ARG A 22 5.69 -1.87 -14.79
CA ARG A 22 5.00 -3.16 -14.58
C ARG A 22 5.84 -4.09 -13.72
N TYR A 23 5.23 -4.60 -12.65
CA TYR A 23 5.74 -5.73 -11.88
C TYR A 23 4.82 -6.95 -12.05
N THR A 24 5.40 -8.09 -12.39
CA THR A 24 4.71 -9.37 -12.50
C THR A 24 5.41 -10.39 -11.62
N ASP A 25 4.66 -11.04 -10.74
CA ASP A 25 5.11 -12.20 -10.00
C ASP A 25 4.42 -13.44 -10.57
N SER A 26 5.13 -14.17 -11.44
CA SER A 26 4.59 -15.36 -12.09
C SER A 26 4.44 -16.55 -11.15
N ASN A 27 5.14 -16.56 -10.01
CA ASN A 27 5.05 -17.65 -9.04
C ASN A 27 3.77 -17.53 -8.21
N GLU A 28 3.44 -16.32 -7.80
CA GLU A 28 2.26 -16.01 -6.99
C GLU A 28 1.06 -15.55 -7.84
N GLY A 29 1.25 -15.41 -9.14
CA GLY A 29 0.18 -15.27 -10.14
C GLY A 29 -0.44 -13.87 -10.25
N PHE A 30 0.29 -12.80 -9.93
CA PHE A 30 -0.25 -11.43 -10.00
C PHE A 30 0.60 -10.46 -10.83
N THR A 31 -0.01 -9.35 -11.23
CA THR A 31 0.64 -8.24 -11.92
C THR A 31 0.05 -6.92 -11.43
N LEU A 32 0.90 -5.90 -11.30
CA LEU A 32 0.50 -4.54 -10.98
C LEU A 32 1.40 -3.52 -11.67
N LEU A 33 0.89 -2.30 -11.76
CA LEU A 33 1.65 -1.11 -12.14
C LEU A 33 1.98 -0.34 -10.86
N VAL A 34 3.25 0.03 -10.70
CA VAL A 34 3.75 0.82 -9.56
C VAL A 34 4.57 2.01 -10.08
N PRO A 35 4.70 3.12 -9.35
CA PRO A 35 5.61 4.18 -9.75
C PRO A 35 7.01 3.61 -9.97
N SER A 36 7.60 3.86 -11.14
CA SER A 36 8.90 3.32 -11.54
C SER A 36 10.05 3.74 -10.62
N SER A 37 9.86 4.83 -9.87
CA SER A 37 10.81 5.35 -8.88
C SER A 37 10.76 4.64 -7.53
N TRP A 38 9.71 3.86 -7.25
CA TRP A 38 9.57 3.17 -5.97
C TRP A 38 10.48 1.96 -5.89
N ILE A 39 11.05 1.73 -4.71
CA ILE A 39 11.98 0.63 -4.47
C ILE A 39 11.26 -0.57 -3.87
N LYS A 40 11.60 -1.77 -4.33
CA LYS A 40 11.16 -3.02 -3.69
C LYS A 40 11.98 -3.24 -2.41
N VAL A 41 11.31 -3.54 -1.30
CA VAL A 41 11.94 -3.83 0.00
C VAL A 41 11.43 -5.15 0.57
N ASP A 42 12.26 -5.79 1.40
CA ASP A 42 11.88 -7.04 2.09
C ASP A 42 11.23 -6.74 3.44
N LYS A 43 10.03 -7.28 3.67
CA LYS A 43 9.30 -7.16 4.94
C LYS A 43 8.51 -8.44 5.23
N ALA A 44 8.58 -8.91 6.47
CA ALA A 44 7.85 -10.09 6.91
C ALA A 44 6.34 -9.92 6.70
N GLY A 45 5.71 -10.95 6.12
CA GLY A 45 4.26 -10.99 5.88
C GLY A 45 3.79 -10.35 4.58
N ALA A 46 4.68 -9.79 3.76
CA ALA A 46 4.37 -9.34 2.41
C ALA A 46 5.00 -10.26 1.36
N THR A 47 4.27 -10.55 0.29
CA THR A 47 4.79 -11.21 -0.91
C THR A 47 5.69 -10.24 -1.69
N VAL A 48 5.29 -8.98 -1.77
CA VAL A 48 6.13 -7.87 -2.23
C VAL A 48 5.72 -6.59 -1.52
N LEU A 49 6.67 -5.70 -1.27
CA LEU A 49 6.44 -4.36 -0.77
C LEU A 49 7.27 -3.37 -1.60
N PHE A 50 6.61 -2.33 -2.10
CA PHE A 50 7.23 -1.18 -2.74
C PHE A 50 7.06 0.04 -1.85
N GLU A 51 8.10 0.85 -1.72
CA GLU A 51 8.06 2.08 -0.93
C GLU A 51 8.63 3.25 -1.74
N ASP A 52 8.07 4.42 -1.52
CA ASP A 52 8.67 5.67 -1.98
C ASP A 52 10.01 5.89 -1.25
N PRO A 53 11.13 6.07 -1.98
CA PRO A 53 12.45 6.25 -1.35
C PRO A 53 12.57 7.54 -0.54
N ILE A 54 11.75 8.57 -0.83
CA ILE A 54 11.71 9.86 -0.16
C ILE A 54 10.73 9.82 1.01
N GLN A 55 9.52 9.28 0.79
CA GLN A 55 8.46 9.22 1.80
C GLN A 55 7.99 7.78 2.05
N LYS A 56 8.75 7.02 2.84
CA LYS A 56 8.49 5.58 3.11
C LYS A 56 7.09 5.22 3.64
N SER A 57 6.36 6.19 4.19
CA SER A 57 4.96 6.00 4.57
C SER A 57 4.04 5.77 3.36
N ASN A 58 4.46 6.21 2.17
CA ASN A 58 3.83 5.92 0.91
C ASN A 58 4.40 4.58 0.43
N ASN A 59 3.56 3.56 0.45
CA ASN A 59 3.96 2.22 0.11
C ASN A 59 2.79 1.42 -0.47
N LEU A 60 3.14 0.33 -1.14
CA LEU A 60 2.21 -0.63 -1.72
C LEU A 60 2.73 -2.02 -1.42
N GLY A 61 1.98 -2.78 -0.62
CA GLY A 61 2.25 -4.18 -0.33
C GLY A 61 1.23 -5.09 -1.00
N VAL A 62 1.68 -6.24 -1.48
CA VAL A 62 0.82 -7.36 -1.88
C VAL A 62 1.06 -8.52 -0.92
N VAL A 63 -0.03 -9.12 -0.45
CA VAL A 63 -0.02 -10.34 0.36
C VAL A 63 -0.82 -11.39 -0.39
N VAL A 64 -0.20 -12.53 -0.66
CA VAL A 64 -0.86 -13.69 -1.25
C VAL A 64 -0.98 -14.76 -0.18
N SER A 65 -2.20 -15.24 0.05
CA SER A 65 -2.49 -16.24 1.09
C SER A 65 -3.46 -17.29 0.54
N PRO A 66 -3.11 -18.58 0.60
CA PRO A 66 -4.01 -19.65 0.22
C PRO A 66 -5.29 -19.62 1.06
N THR A 67 -6.44 -19.79 0.40
CA THR A 67 -7.76 -19.87 1.06
C THR A 67 -8.53 -21.08 0.55
N ARG A 68 -9.47 -21.58 1.36
CA ARG A 68 -10.43 -22.61 0.97
C ARG A 68 -11.69 -22.03 0.32
N ILE A 69 -11.84 -20.72 0.36
CA ILE A 69 -12.98 -19.98 -0.19
C ILE A 69 -12.73 -19.77 -1.69
N SER A 70 -13.70 -20.13 -2.53
CA SER A 70 -13.60 -20.01 -3.99
C SER A 70 -14.02 -18.65 -4.54
N ASP A 71 -14.88 -17.91 -3.82
CA ASP A 71 -15.43 -16.64 -4.24
C ASP A 71 -15.25 -15.55 -3.17
N LEU A 72 -14.90 -14.33 -3.59
CA LEU A 72 -14.66 -13.23 -2.65
C LEU A 72 -15.90 -12.87 -1.83
N ALA A 73 -17.11 -13.05 -2.36
CA ALA A 73 -18.36 -12.76 -1.66
C ALA A 73 -18.62 -13.72 -0.48
N GLU A 74 -18.04 -14.91 -0.48
CA GLU A 74 -18.14 -15.87 0.63
C GLU A 74 -17.35 -15.42 1.87
N PHE A 75 -16.42 -14.46 1.75
CA PHE A 75 -15.77 -13.83 2.91
C PHE A 75 -16.74 -12.96 3.72
N GLY A 76 -17.91 -12.63 3.17
CA GLY A 76 -18.92 -11.79 3.79
C GLY A 76 -19.02 -10.40 3.12
N THR A 77 -19.71 -9.49 3.80
CA THR A 77 -19.91 -8.13 3.28
C THR A 77 -18.60 -7.33 3.33
N LEU A 78 -18.47 -6.33 2.46
CA LEU A 78 -17.30 -5.43 2.47
C LEU A 78 -17.04 -4.81 3.85
N GLN A 79 -18.11 -4.42 4.56
CA GLN A 79 -17.98 -3.88 5.92
C GLN A 79 -17.45 -4.93 6.90
N PHE A 80 -17.96 -6.16 6.85
CA PHE A 80 -17.49 -7.25 7.71
C PHE A 80 -16.00 -7.54 7.47
N VAL A 81 -15.58 -7.62 6.21
CA VAL A 81 -14.18 -7.84 5.84
C VAL A 81 -13.30 -6.69 6.31
N ALA A 82 -13.73 -5.44 6.13
CA ALA A 82 -13.01 -4.26 6.63
C ALA A 82 -12.83 -4.29 8.15
N ASP A 83 -13.89 -4.62 8.91
CA ASP A 83 -13.82 -4.71 10.37
C ASP A 83 -12.85 -5.81 10.83
N LYS A 84 -12.82 -6.95 10.13
CA LYS A 84 -11.86 -8.03 10.40
C LYS A 84 -10.43 -7.62 10.10
N LEU A 85 -10.20 -6.91 8.99
CA LEU A 85 -8.87 -6.41 8.62
C LEU A 85 -8.34 -5.42 9.66
N ILE A 86 -9.16 -4.45 10.09
CA ILE A 86 -8.78 -3.48 11.13
C ILE A 86 -8.45 -4.19 12.45
N GLN A 87 -9.26 -5.18 12.85
CA GLN A 87 -8.99 -5.97 14.06
C GLN A 87 -7.68 -6.76 13.96
N ALA A 88 -7.34 -7.29 12.79
CA ALA A 88 -6.09 -8.00 12.57
C ALA A 88 -4.87 -7.06 12.67
N GLU A 89 -4.91 -5.89 12.03
CA GLU A 89 -3.82 -4.92 12.09
C GLU A 89 -3.59 -4.36 13.51
N ARG A 90 -4.63 -4.22 14.33
CA ARG A 90 -4.50 -3.79 15.74
C ARG A 90 -3.81 -4.81 16.66
N ARG A 91 -3.70 -6.07 16.23
CA ARG A 91 -3.11 -7.16 17.02
C ARG A 91 -1.65 -7.42 16.67
N LYS A 92 -1.13 -6.79 15.61
CA LYS A 92 0.29 -6.76 15.27
C LYS A 92 1.02 -5.75 16.16
#